data_AF-A0A536GNW2-F1
#
_entry.id   AF-A0A536GNW2-F1
#
_cell.length_a   1.000
_cell.length_b   1.000
_cell.length_c   1.000
_cell.angle_alpha   90.00
_cell.angle_beta   90.00
_cell.angle_gamma   90.00
#
_symmetry.space_group_name_H-M   'P 1'
#
loop_
_entity.id
_entity.type
_entity.pdbx_description
1 polymer ?
#
loop_
_entity_poly.entity_id
_entity_poly.type
_entity_poly.pdbx_seq_one_letter_code
_entity_poly.pdbx_strand_id
1 'polypeptide(L)' 'VLASKQTYVVASPYPGLTAPIAVSAWGRQLRVNSATDTRLDQFLRAFRLGHQAPEHGGPCTGGLGTPAS' A
#
# COMPACT_ATOMS: atom_id res chain seq x y z
N VAL A 1 5.27 8.09 -7.55
CA VAL A 1 5.37 7.27 -8.79
C VAL A 1 5.30 5.76 -8.53
N LEU A 2 5.83 5.23 -7.40
CA LEU A 2 5.77 3.79 -7.10
C LEU A 2 4.33 3.26 -6.95
N ALA A 3 3.47 3.96 -6.20
CA ALA A 3 2.06 3.56 -6.03
C ALA A 3 1.25 3.66 -7.33
N SER A 4 1.43 4.73 -8.10
CA SER A 4 0.70 4.99 -9.36
C SER A 4 0.93 3.94 -10.45
N LYS A 5 1.97 3.09 -10.32
CA LYS A 5 2.31 2.03 -11.27
C LYS A 5 1.86 0.63 -10.83
N GLN A 6 1.15 0.50 -9.70
CA GLN A 6 0.81 -0.79 -9.09
C GLN A 6 -0.70 -0.93 -8.85
N THR A 7 -1.34 -1.94 -9.46
CA THR A 7 -2.81 -2.14 -9.51
C THR A 7 -3.52 -2.54 -8.21
N TYR A 8 -2.81 -2.58 -7.08
CA TYR A 8 -3.33 -2.99 -5.76
C TYR A 8 -2.65 -2.19 -4.63
N VAL A 9 -2.18 -0.98 -4.96
CA VAL A 9 -1.47 -0.12 -4.03
C VAL A 9 -2.10 1.26 -4.12
N VAL A 10 -2.45 1.81 -2.97
CA VAL A 10 -2.90 3.19 -2.81
C VAL A 10 -1.89 3.91 -1.93
N ALA A 11 -1.61 5.17 -2.26
CA ALA A 11 -0.81 6.04 -1.42
C ALA A 11 -1.48 7.41 -1.37
N SER A 12 -1.54 7.98 -0.17
CA SER A 12 -2.04 9.33 0.07
C SER A 12 -1.13 10.03 1.08
N PRO A 13 -0.98 11.37 1.00
CA PRO A 13 -0.40 12.14 2.08
C PRO A 13 -1.24 11.99 3.35
N TYR A 14 -0.60 11.79 4.50
CA TYR A 14 -1.27 11.77 5.79
C TYR A 14 -0.52 12.67 6.78
N PRO A 15 -1.11 13.80 7.20
CA PRO A 15 -0.49 14.68 8.18
C PRO A 15 -0.26 13.97 9.52
N GLY A 16 0.88 14.25 10.16
CA GLY A 16 1.18 13.68 11.49
C GLY A 16 1.75 12.26 11.48
N LEU A 17 2.12 11.70 10.32
CA LEU A 17 2.93 10.48 10.28
C LEU A 17 4.27 10.72 10.99
N THR A 18 4.64 9.80 11.89
CA THR A 18 5.92 9.82 12.60
C THR A 18 7.11 9.40 11.73
N ALA A 19 6.86 8.83 10.55
CA ALA A 19 7.86 8.48 9.56
C ALA A 19 7.43 9.04 8.19
N PRO A 20 8.38 9.38 7.29
CA PRO A 20 8.06 9.89 5.96
C PRO A 20 7.12 9.00 5.15
N ILE A 21 7.25 7.67 5.32
CA ILE A 21 6.41 6.68 4.65
C ILE A 21 6.03 5.60 5.66
N ALA A 22 4.73 5.34 5.78
CA ALA A 22 4.18 4.19 6.49
C ALA A 22 3.38 3.33 5.51
N VAL A 23 3.72 2.04 5.43
CA VAL A 23 3.02 1.06 4.59
C VAL A 23 2.32 0.07 5.50
N SER A 24 1.05 -0.22 5.22
CA SER A 24 0.24 -1.14 6.03
C SER A 24 -0.49 -2.14 5.14
N ALA A 25 -0.61 -3.38 5.61
CA ALA A 25 -1.42 -4.42 4.97
C ALA A 25 -1.80 -5.48 6.03
N TRP A 26 -3.11 -5.80 6.16
CA TRP A 26 -3.63 -6.92 6.95
C TRP A 26 -2.99 -7.10 8.34
N GLY A 27 -2.98 -6.04 9.15
CA GLY A 27 -2.41 -6.05 10.50
C GLY A 27 -0.88 -5.96 10.59
N ARG A 28 -0.19 -5.78 9.44
CA ARG A 28 1.26 -5.52 9.37
C ARG A 28 1.52 -4.09 8.97
N GLN A 29 2.56 -3.49 9.55
CA GLN A 29 2.97 -2.13 9.25
C GLN A 29 4.50 -2.02 9.19
N LEU A 30 4.99 -1.29 8.21
CA LEU A 30 6.40 -0.96 8.02
C LEU A 30 6.55 0.56 7.92
N ARG A 31 7.49 1.13 8.67
CA ARG A 31 7.88 2.55 8.58
C ARG A 31 9.24 2.65 7.91
N VAL A 32 9.37 3.53 6.92
CA VAL A 32 10.63 3.79 6.22
C VAL A 32 10.83 5.29 6.00
N ASN A 33 12.10 5.66 5.80
CA ASN A 33 12.50 7.05 5.62
C ASN A 33 12.65 7.45 4.14
N SER A 34 12.62 6.49 3.22
CA SER A 34 12.80 6.72 1.78
C SER A 34 11.89 5.84 0.94
N ALA A 35 11.43 6.37 -0.19
CA ALA A 35 10.67 5.63 -1.20
C ALA A 35 11.52 4.59 -1.95
N THR A 36 12.85 4.67 -1.84
CA THR A 36 13.81 3.73 -2.44
C THR A 36 14.30 2.65 -1.46
N ASP A 37 13.73 2.60 -0.25
CA ASP A 37 14.08 1.57 0.74
C ASP A 37 13.65 0.19 0.21
N THR A 38 14.60 -0.74 0.10
CA THR A 38 14.38 -2.08 -0.46
C THR A 38 13.37 -2.90 0.34
N ARG A 39 13.15 -2.58 1.61
CA ARG A 39 12.11 -3.21 2.44
C ARG A 39 10.70 -2.90 1.95
N LEU A 40 10.51 -1.77 1.26
CA LEU A 40 9.23 -1.40 0.67
C LEU A 40 8.84 -2.40 -0.43
N ASP A 41 9.78 -2.74 -1.31
CA ASP A 41 9.56 -3.72 -2.38
C ASP A 41 9.31 -5.12 -1.83
N GLN A 42 10.01 -5.50 -0.76
CA GLN A 42 9.77 -6.78 -0.07
C GLN A 42 8.37 -6.84 0.52
N PHE A 43 7.94 -5.76 1.19
CA PHE A 43 6.60 -5.65 1.76
C PHE A 43 5.52 -5.75 0.68
N LEU A 44 5.67 -5.01 -0.43
CA LEU A 44 4.71 -5.05 -1.53
C LEU A 44 4.60 -6.45 -2.15
N ARG A 45 5.73 -7.13 -2.39
CA ARG A 45 5.71 -8.51 -2.90
C ARG A 45 5.01 -9.48 -1.95
N ALA A 46 5.19 -9.32 -0.64
CA ALA A 46 4.60 -10.20 0.36
C ALA A 46 3.07 -10.03 0.49
N PHE A 47 2.55 -8.80 0.34
CA PHE A 47 1.18 -8.48 0.74
C PHE A 47 0.23 -8.07 -0.38
N ARG A 48 0.71 -7.58 -1.53
CA ARG A 48 -0.15 -7.02 -2.59
C ARG A 48 -1.24 -7.98 -3.10
N LEU A 49 -0.94 -9.27 -3.12
CA LEU A 49 -1.85 -10.37 -3.50
C LEU A 49 -1.64 -11.58 -2.59
N GLY A 50 -1.25 -11.34 -1.34
CA GLY A 50 -0.94 -12.43 -0.44
C GLY A 50 -2.20 -13.10 0.10
N HIS A 51 -2.07 -14.39 0.49
CA HIS A 51 -3.15 -15.19 1.08
C HIS A 51 -3.64 -14.71 2.45
N GLN A 52 -3.02 -13.66 3.00
CA GLN A 52 -3.42 -13.04 4.26
C GLN A 52 -4.59 -12.07 4.08
N ALA A 53 -4.89 -11.69 2.82
CA ALA A 53 -6.05 -10.89 2.49
C ALA A 53 -7.35 -11.72 2.65
N PRO A 54 -8.38 -11.20 3.34
CA PRO A 54 -9.71 -11.81 3.41
C PRO A 54 -10.32 -12.06 2.03
N GLU A 55 -10.07 -11.17 1.08
CA GLU A 55 -10.57 -11.24 -0.30
C GLU A 55 -9.40 -11.43 -1.28
N HIS A 56 -8.72 -12.58 -1.20
CA HIS A 56 -7.62 -12.89 -2.11
C HIS A 56 -8.07 -12.79 -3.57
N GLY A 57 -7.38 -11.95 -4.35
CA GLY A 57 -7.65 -11.79 -5.79
C GLY A 57 -8.90 -10.96 -6.11
N GLY A 58 -9.56 -10.39 -5.09
CA GLY A 58 -10.67 -9.46 -5.28
C GLY A 58 -10.23 -8.24 -6.12
N PRO A 59 -11.08 -7.73 -7.02
CA PRO A 59 -10.74 -6.59 -7.84
C PRO A 59 -10.67 -5.30 -7.01
N CYS A 60 -9.72 -4.42 -7.33
CA CYS A 60 -9.70 -3.04 -6.82
C CYS A 60 -10.57 -2.08 -7.67
N THR A 61 -11.44 -2.62 -8.53
CA THR A 61 -12.29 -1.88 -9.46
C THR A 61 -13.77 -2.08 -9.12
N GLY A 62 -14.65 -1.21 -9.62
CA GLY A 62 -16.09 -1.30 -9.39
C GLY A 62 -16.58 -0.69 -8.06
N GLY A 63 -15.72 0.03 -7.34
CA GLY A 63 -16.13 0.82 -6.18
C GLY A 63 -17.06 1.98 -6.56
N LEU A 64 -17.91 2.41 -5.63
CA LEU A 64 -18.77 3.58 -5.79
C LEU A 64 -18.04 4.85 -5.34
N GLY A 65 -18.08 5.90 -6.17
CA GLY A 65 -17.43 7.19 -5.91
C GLY A 65 -16.00 7.31 -6.47
N THR A 66 -15.45 8.53 -6.42
CA THR A 66 -14.07 8.82 -6.86
C THR A 66 -13.18 8.95 -5.62
N PRO A 67 -12.06 8.19 -5.50
CA PRO A 67 -11.10 8.40 -4.43
C PRO A 67 -10.59 9.85 -4.45
N ALA A 68 -10.60 10.51 -3.29
CA ALA A 68 -9.96 11.81 -3.15
C ALA A 68 -8.47 11.65 -3.50
N SER A 69 -8.00 12.44 -4.47
CA SER A 69 -6.62 12.41 -4.98
C SER A 69 -5.66 13.14 -4.05
#